data_AF-A0ABD3RY00-F1
#
_entry.id   AF-A0ABD3RY00-F1
#
_cell.length_a   1.000
_cell.length_b   1.000
_cell.length_c   1.000
_cell.angle_alpha   90.00
_cell.angle_beta   90.00
_cell.angle_gamma   90.00
#
_symmetry.space_group_name_H-M   'P 1'
#
loop_
_entity.id
_entity.type
_entity.pdbx_description
1 polymer ?
#
loop_
_entity_poly.entity_id
_entity_poly.type
_entity_poly.pdbx_seq_one_letter_code
_entity_poly.pdbx_strand_id
1 'polypeptide(L)'
;MGQDASSTAQPPQQPPEVTIPTVPPETYLLHTTLAPRPKLILIGDSITELGSSHAQGWGTSLAIRYNRRMDVINRGMNGYNSRWGAAVLPLILEEILGPTASPLVSVGDGEYIEIDSDDRTAANASCPSSVNIHELLTDDTQSKSFVEKQGRRTRHPKYTFLIGFGANDSCLPDGPHSRNHVHIKEYTNNLMRIIRMIQTWNAKETAVALMTPPPCDTELQSPSRDNENVTRLYAEACIQVASAMSIPVVDLWNGMQLPIAKNKDGQDGDSSHLYKSRQHWKGDYLSDGLHLTAMGNYRLYELVIDVLDRSDKVEANGNLGLGLSVATLARTYPDHSMIDATHPQKTFDNGSL
;
A
#
# COMPACT_ATOMS: atom_id res chain seq x y z
N MET A 1 -20.35 -60.40 -60.72
CA MET A 1 -20.65 -59.04 -60.23
C MET A 1 -19.62 -58.72 -59.15
N GLY A 2 -18.98 -57.56 -59.23
CA GLY A 2 -17.99 -57.11 -58.25
C GLY A 2 -16.85 -56.36 -58.94
N GLN A 3 -17.11 -55.13 -59.40
CA GLN A 3 -16.07 -54.19 -59.80
C GLN A 3 -15.55 -53.51 -58.54
N ASP A 4 -14.26 -53.68 -58.25
CA ASP A 4 -13.56 -52.92 -57.21
C ASP A 4 -13.34 -51.49 -57.68
N ALA A 5 -14.03 -50.55 -57.04
CA ALA A 5 -13.78 -49.12 -57.20
C ALA A 5 -12.61 -48.71 -56.31
N SER A 6 -11.43 -48.57 -56.91
CA SER A 6 -10.25 -47.95 -56.29
C SER A 6 -10.53 -46.47 -56.01
N SER A 7 -10.89 -46.17 -54.76
CA SER A 7 -10.96 -44.80 -54.23
C SER A 7 -9.54 -44.26 -54.03
N THR A 8 -9.09 -43.39 -54.93
CA THR A 8 -7.87 -42.59 -54.72
C THR A 8 -8.19 -41.40 -53.83
N ALA A 9 -7.82 -41.48 -52.56
CA ALA A 9 -7.89 -40.34 -51.64
C ALA A 9 -6.90 -39.25 -52.09
N GLN A 10 -7.39 -38.02 -52.29
CA GLN A 10 -6.52 -36.87 -52.55
C GLN A 10 -5.70 -36.53 -51.29
N PRO A 11 -4.40 -36.21 -51.42
CA PRO A 11 -3.59 -35.78 -50.30
C PRO A 11 -4.15 -34.48 -49.69
N PRO A 12 -4.02 -34.28 -48.37
CA PRO A 12 -4.54 -33.09 -47.70
C PRO A 12 -3.93 -31.83 -48.33
N GLN A 13 -4.79 -30.89 -48.73
CA GLN A 13 -4.37 -29.59 -49.23
C GLN A 13 -3.59 -28.87 -48.12
N GLN A 14 -2.35 -28.46 -48.42
CA GLN A 14 -1.59 -27.61 -47.52
C GLN A 14 -2.37 -26.32 -47.28
N PRO A 15 -2.46 -25.86 -46.02
CA PRO A 15 -3.05 -24.56 -45.74
C PRO A 15 -2.29 -23.48 -46.54
N PRO A 16 -2.99 -22.44 -47.02
CA PRO A 16 -2.35 -21.39 -47.81
C PRO A 16 -1.16 -20.82 -47.05
N GLU A 17 -0.05 -20.65 -47.77
CA GLU A 17 1.20 -20.13 -47.22
C GLU A 17 0.96 -18.72 -46.66
N VAL A 18 1.00 -18.57 -45.34
CA VAL A 18 0.90 -17.28 -44.67
C VAL A 18 2.22 -16.56 -44.87
N THR A 19 2.28 -15.72 -45.90
CA THR A 19 3.40 -14.81 -46.13
C THR A 19 3.30 -13.68 -45.11
N ILE A 20 4.12 -13.75 -44.06
CA ILE A 20 4.26 -12.64 -43.11
C ILE A 20 5.17 -11.62 -43.78
N PRO A 21 4.70 -10.39 -44.09
CA PRO A 21 5.57 -9.36 -44.64
C PRO A 21 6.71 -9.08 -43.67
N THR A 22 7.93 -8.98 -44.18
CA THR A 22 9.12 -8.63 -43.39
C THR A 22 8.93 -7.23 -42.83
N VAL A 23 8.85 -7.09 -41.50
CA VAL A 23 8.87 -5.80 -40.82
C VAL A 23 10.29 -5.25 -40.88
N PRO A 24 10.54 -4.09 -41.53
CA PRO A 24 11.87 -3.49 -41.55
C PRO A 24 12.36 -3.20 -40.13
N PRO A 25 13.65 -3.41 -39.83
CA PRO A 25 14.23 -3.11 -38.52
C PRO A 25 14.55 -1.61 -38.43
N GLU A 26 13.54 -0.75 -38.52
CA GLU A 26 13.72 0.66 -38.17
C GLU A 26 13.48 0.81 -36.66
N THR A 27 14.55 1.14 -35.92
CA THR A 27 14.48 1.43 -34.50
C THR A 27 14.01 2.87 -34.30
N TYR A 28 12.70 3.06 -34.14
CA TYR A 28 12.11 4.38 -33.95
C TYR A 28 12.12 4.78 -32.47
N LEU A 29 13.17 5.48 -32.03
CA LEU A 29 13.18 6.18 -30.74
C LEU A 29 12.66 7.62 -30.93
N LEU A 30 11.34 7.77 -31.08
CA LEU A 30 10.73 9.09 -31.31
C LEU A 30 10.31 9.82 -30.02
N HIS A 31 10.18 9.12 -28.89
CA HIS A 31 9.63 9.71 -27.67
C HIS A 31 10.58 9.60 -26.47
N THR A 32 11.30 10.68 -26.18
CA THR A 32 12.09 10.87 -24.94
C THR A 32 11.33 11.66 -23.87
N THR A 33 10.07 12.04 -24.13
CA THR A 33 9.27 12.98 -23.34
C THR A 33 8.00 12.39 -22.74
N LEU A 34 7.76 11.07 -22.86
CA LEU A 34 6.59 10.43 -22.26
C LEU A 34 6.55 10.68 -20.75
N ALA A 35 5.43 11.19 -20.26
CA ALA A 35 5.18 11.29 -18.84
C ALA A 35 5.18 9.87 -18.23
N PRO A 36 6.02 9.58 -17.21
CA PRO A 36 6.01 8.28 -16.59
C PRO A 36 4.65 8.01 -15.96
N ARG A 37 4.19 6.75 -16.01
CA ARG A 37 2.98 6.34 -15.30
C ARG A 37 3.12 6.70 -13.81
N PRO A 38 2.01 7.07 -13.15
CA PRO A 38 1.96 7.07 -11.70
C PRO A 38 2.45 5.73 -11.13
N LYS A 39 3.06 5.78 -9.95
CA LYS A 39 3.56 4.61 -9.24
C LYS A 39 2.97 4.56 -7.85
N LEU A 40 2.46 3.40 -7.45
CA LEU A 40 2.10 3.08 -6.08
C LEU A 40 3.21 2.21 -5.50
N ILE A 41 3.92 2.74 -4.50
CA ILE A 41 5.03 2.08 -3.82
C ILE A 41 4.50 1.56 -2.49
N LEU A 42 4.58 0.25 -2.29
CA LEU A 42 4.18 -0.44 -1.07
C LEU A 42 5.44 -0.67 -0.23
N ILE A 43 5.53 -0.05 0.94
CA ILE A 43 6.65 -0.22 1.87
C ILE A 43 6.10 -0.81 3.16
N GLY A 44 6.72 -1.87 3.66
CA GLY A 44 6.29 -2.47 4.92
C GLY A 44 7.05 -3.72 5.27
N ASP A 45 6.42 -4.57 6.08
CA ASP A 45 6.99 -5.82 6.56
C ASP A 45 6.58 -7.03 5.70
N SER A 46 6.48 -8.22 6.32
CA SER A 46 6.09 -9.47 5.67
C SER A 46 4.69 -9.41 5.06
N ILE A 47 3.74 -8.66 5.64
CA ILE A 47 2.38 -8.53 5.08
C ILE A 47 2.44 -7.85 3.71
N THR A 48 3.35 -6.89 3.55
CA THR A 48 3.60 -6.23 2.27
C THR A 48 4.39 -7.14 1.33
N GLU A 49 5.47 -7.78 1.80
CA GLU A 49 6.33 -8.65 0.96
C GLU A 49 5.52 -9.80 0.35
N LEU A 50 4.74 -10.50 1.19
CA LEU A 50 3.91 -11.62 0.79
C LEU A 50 2.73 -11.19 -0.08
N GLY A 51 2.32 -9.92 0.00
CA GLY A 51 1.24 -9.34 -0.80
C GLY A 51 1.42 -9.44 -2.32
N SER A 52 2.64 -9.71 -2.80
CA SER A 52 2.93 -9.98 -4.22
C SER A 52 3.52 -11.36 -4.49
N SER A 53 3.58 -12.24 -3.49
CA SER A 53 4.23 -13.55 -3.61
C SER A 53 3.36 -14.62 -4.30
N HIS A 54 2.08 -14.34 -4.54
CA HIS A 54 1.16 -15.23 -5.24
C HIS A 54 0.04 -14.47 -5.97
N ALA A 55 -0.71 -15.17 -6.83
CA ALA A 55 -1.78 -14.59 -7.65
C ALA A 55 -2.92 -13.94 -6.84
N GLN A 56 -3.21 -14.50 -5.66
CA GLN A 56 -4.23 -13.99 -4.72
C GLN A 56 -3.69 -12.91 -3.76
N GLY A 57 -2.44 -12.46 -3.94
CA GLY A 57 -1.84 -11.44 -3.08
C GLY A 57 -2.49 -10.08 -3.30
N TRP A 58 -2.65 -9.29 -2.25
CA TRP A 58 -3.31 -7.97 -2.34
C TRP A 58 -2.53 -7.00 -3.26
N GLY A 59 -1.20 -6.99 -3.19
CA GLY A 59 -0.32 -6.21 -4.06
C GLY A 59 -0.38 -6.68 -5.51
N THR A 60 -0.41 -8.00 -5.75
CA THR A 60 -0.66 -8.57 -7.10
C THR A 60 -2.01 -8.13 -7.66
N SER A 61 -3.05 -8.16 -6.82
CA SER A 61 -4.41 -7.76 -7.20
C SER A 61 -4.47 -6.28 -7.57
N LEU A 62 -3.75 -5.41 -6.84
CA LEU A 62 -3.59 -4.00 -7.21
C LEU A 62 -2.90 -3.84 -8.57
N ALA A 63 -1.80 -4.55 -8.82
CA ALA A 63 -1.10 -4.48 -10.10
C ALA A 63 -2.02 -4.88 -11.27
N ILE A 64 -2.80 -5.95 -11.10
CA ILE A 64 -3.80 -6.39 -12.09
C ILE A 64 -4.87 -5.31 -12.30
N ARG A 65 -5.39 -4.75 -11.21
CA ARG A 65 -6.46 -3.74 -11.20
C ARG A 65 -6.08 -2.45 -11.92
N TYR A 66 -4.81 -2.06 -11.82
CA TYR A 66 -4.24 -0.82 -12.37
C TYR A 66 -3.47 -1.02 -13.68
N ASN A 67 -3.57 -2.21 -14.30
CA ASN A 67 -2.94 -2.53 -15.57
C ASN A 67 -3.07 -1.40 -16.60
N ARG A 68 -1.91 -1.00 -17.16
CA ARG A 68 -1.77 0.09 -18.14
C ARG A 68 -2.17 1.49 -17.62
N ARG A 69 -2.26 1.71 -16.31
CA ARG A 69 -2.63 3.01 -15.71
C ARG A 69 -1.68 3.47 -14.61
N MET A 70 -1.31 2.58 -13.70
CA MET A 70 -0.39 2.85 -12.59
C MET A 70 0.45 1.61 -12.33
N ASP A 71 1.76 1.77 -12.11
CA ASP A 71 2.61 0.65 -11.73
C ASP A 71 2.53 0.45 -10.20
N VAL A 72 2.49 -0.79 -9.75
CA VAL A 72 2.54 -1.13 -8.32
C VAL A 72 3.89 -1.77 -8.02
N ILE A 73 4.63 -1.19 -7.07
CA ILE A 73 6.00 -1.57 -6.75
C ILE A 73 6.04 -2.04 -5.29
N ASN A 74 6.40 -3.30 -5.09
CA ASN A 74 6.54 -3.90 -3.77
C ASN A 74 7.96 -3.68 -3.21
N ARG A 75 8.03 -3.14 -2.00
CA ARG A 75 9.23 -2.96 -1.15
C ARG A 75 8.92 -3.43 0.27
N GLY A 76 8.19 -4.54 0.40
CA GLY A 76 8.00 -5.25 1.65
C GLY A 76 9.26 -6.00 2.06
N MET A 77 9.52 -6.03 3.37
CA MET A 77 10.73 -6.60 3.95
C MET A 77 10.37 -7.43 5.18
N ASN A 78 10.32 -8.75 5.02
CA ASN A 78 9.89 -9.69 6.05
C ASN A 78 10.69 -9.49 7.35
N GLY A 79 9.97 -9.42 8.47
CA GLY A 79 10.53 -9.21 9.81
C GLY A 79 10.88 -7.76 10.16
N TYR A 80 10.78 -6.80 9.23
CA TYR A 80 11.11 -5.40 9.53
C TYR A 80 10.09 -4.76 10.47
N ASN A 81 10.59 -3.92 11.38
CA ASN A 81 9.79 -2.98 12.18
C ASN A 81 10.01 -1.55 11.68
N SER A 82 9.29 -0.58 12.24
CA SER A 82 9.40 0.83 11.83
C SER A 82 10.81 1.42 12.01
N ARG A 83 11.58 0.96 13.02
CA ARG A 83 12.95 1.41 13.28
C ARG A 83 13.87 1.05 12.11
N TRP A 84 13.83 -0.20 11.66
CA TRP A 84 14.64 -0.66 10.53
C TRP A 84 14.11 -0.11 9.20
N GLY A 85 12.78 0.01 9.07
CA GLY A 85 12.12 0.65 7.94
C GLY A 85 12.58 2.10 7.73
N ALA A 86 12.65 2.88 8.81
CA ALA A 86 13.13 4.26 8.75
C ALA A 86 14.61 4.34 8.34
N ALA A 87 15.44 3.38 8.75
CA ALA A 87 16.86 3.34 8.42
C ALA A 87 17.13 2.99 6.95
N VAL A 88 16.34 2.09 6.35
CA VAL A 88 16.50 1.68 4.94
C VAL A 88 15.81 2.62 3.95
N LEU A 89 14.83 3.41 4.40
CA LEU A 89 14.02 4.26 3.52
C LEU A 89 14.83 5.19 2.60
N PRO A 90 15.94 5.85 3.01
CA PRO A 90 16.75 6.66 2.11
C PRO A 90 17.24 5.90 0.87
N LEU A 91 17.62 4.63 1.03
CA LEU A 91 18.08 3.78 -0.06
C LEU A 91 16.94 3.45 -1.03
N ILE A 92 15.75 3.18 -0.49
CA ILE A 92 14.53 2.94 -1.29
C ILE A 92 14.13 4.20 -2.06
N LEU A 93 14.20 5.37 -1.42
CA LEU A 93 13.86 6.64 -2.05
C LEU A 93 14.87 7.01 -3.14
N GLU A 94 16.16 6.79 -2.93
CA GLU A 94 17.17 6.99 -3.95
C GLU A 94 16.96 6.06 -5.16
N GLU A 95 16.65 4.79 -4.90
CA GLU A 95 16.34 3.82 -5.96
C GLU A 95 15.13 4.24 -6.82
N ILE A 96 14.06 4.76 -6.18
CA ILE A 96 12.78 5.03 -6.85
C ILE A 96 12.71 6.45 -7.42
N LEU A 97 13.19 7.43 -6.67
CA LEU A 97 13.06 8.86 -6.96
C LEU A 97 14.38 9.48 -7.47
N GLY A 98 15.46 8.72 -7.46
CA GLY A 98 16.81 9.22 -7.72
C GLY A 98 17.43 9.91 -6.50
N PRO A 99 18.69 10.34 -6.63
CA PRO A 99 19.40 11.03 -5.56
C PRO A 99 18.64 12.30 -5.13
N THR A 100 18.72 12.61 -3.84
CA THR A 100 18.13 13.83 -3.27
C THR A 100 18.81 15.07 -3.85
N ALA A 101 18.02 16.09 -4.23
CA ALA A 101 18.53 17.35 -4.78
C ALA A 101 19.34 18.18 -3.76
N SER A 102 19.13 17.93 -2.47
CA SER A 102 19.92 18.48 -1.36
C SER A 102 20.58 17.32 -0.62
N PRO A 103 21.84 17.42 -0.15
CA PRO A 103 22.33 16.45 0.83
C PRO A 103 21.30 16.39 1.96
N LEU A 104 20.84 15.18 2.30
CA LEU A 104 20.07 15.00 3.53
C LEU A 104 20.90 15.70 4.59
N VAL A 105 20.39 16.80 5.14
CA VAL A 105 20.97 17.38 6.35
C VAL A 105 21.10 16.18 7.26
N SER A 106 22.32 15.87 7.73
CA SER A 106 22.47 14.92 8.81
C SER A 106 21.52 15.45 9.87
N VAL A 107 20.36 14.81 10.02
CA VAL A 107 19.62 14.91 11.26
C VAL A 107 20.63 14.28 12.20
N GLY A 108 21.44 15.13 12.81
CA GLY A 108 22.46 14.71 13.73
C GLY A 108 21.79 13.87 14.80
N ASP A 109 22.58 13.14 15.55
CA ASP A 109 22.17 12.42 16.75
C ASP A 109 21.68 13.40 17.85
N GLY A 110 20.70 14.24 17.54
CA GLY A 110 20.30 15.43 18.28
C GLY A 110 18.84 15.76 18.02
N GLU A 111 17.98 14.78 18.29
CA GLU A 111 16.75 14.97 19.07
C GLU A 111 16.20 13.60 19.47
N TYR A 112 17.03 12.79 20.14
CA TYR A 112 16.45 12.06 21.26
C TYR A 112 16.14 13.14 22.29
N ILE A 113 14.87 13.28 22.66
CA ILE A 113 14.54 13.99 23.89
C ILE A 113 15.25 13.19 25.00
N GLU A 114 16.39 13.69 25.49
CA GLU A 114 16.95 13.23 26.75
C GLU A 114 15.93 13.59 27.82
N ILE A 115 15.13 12.59 28.20
CA ILE A 115 14.44 12.61 29.48
C ILE A 115 15.45 12.03 30.46
N ASP A 116 15.84 12.87 31.41
CA ASP A 116 16.75 12.63 32.52
C ASP A 116 16.95 11.15 32.86
N SER A 117 18.16 10.65 32.66
CA SER A 117 18.53 9.24 32.76
C SER A 117 18.75 8.74 34.20
N ASP A 118 17.97 9.24 35.15
CA ASP A 118 17.98 8.81 36.54
C ASP A 118 16.68 8.08 36.89
N ASP A 119 16.35 7.02 36.14
CA ASP A 119 15.55 5.94 36.72
C ASP A 119 15.91 4.57 36.11
N ARG A 120 16.94 3.93 36.68
CA ARG A 120 17.28 2.52 36.43
C ARG A 120 16.27 1.54 37.05
N THR A 121 14.97 1.84 36.99
CA THR A 121 13.91 0.92 37.45
C THR A 121 12.81 0.64 36.42
N ALA A 122 12.85 1.24 35.22
CA ALA A 122 11.80 1.09 34.20
C ALA A 122 11.86 -0.20 33.34
N ALA A 123 12.42 -1.30 33.86
CA ALA A 123 12.32 -2.62 33.23
C ALA A 123 10.95 -3.31 33.43
N ASN A 124 9.99 -2.63 34.10
CA ASN A 124 8.67 -3.15 34.46
C ASN A 124 7.50 -2.22 34.07
N ALA A 125 7.69 -1.29 33.13
CA ALA A 125 6.62 -0.39 32.73
C ALA A 125 5.58 -1.12 31.86
N SER A 126 4.44 -1.46 32.48
CA SER A 126 3.22 -1.95 31.84
C SER A 126 2.80 -1.07 30.65
N CYS A 127 2.29 -1.69 29.58
CA CYS A 127 1.69 -0.96 28.46
C CYS A 127 0.58 0.00 28.96
N PRO A 128 0.56 1.27 28.51
CA PRO A 128 -0.44 2.23 28.92
C PRO A 128 -1.82 1.88 28.35
N SER A 129 -2.88 2.11 29.13
CA SER A 129 -4.27 1.77 28.79
C SER A 129 -4.91 2.67 27.71
N SER A 130 -4.25 3.77 27.34
CA SER A 130 -4.68 4.71 26.30
C SER A 130 -3.49 5.55 25.82
N VAL A 131 -3.37 5.77 24.50
CA VAL A 131 -2.33 6.63 23.92
C VAL A 131 -2.91 8.03 23.67
N ASN A 132 -2.45 9.03 24.41
CA ASN A 132 -2.75 10.44 24.16
C ASN A 132 -1.54 11.10 23.48
N ILE A 133 -1.48 11.10 22.14
CA ILE A 133 -0.33 11.67 21.43
C ILE A 133 -0.26 13.21 21.48
N HIS A 134 -1.29 13.91 21.98
CA HIS A 134 -1.22 15.37 22.07
C HIS A 134 -0.06 15.83 22.95
N GLU A 135 0.33 15.04 23.96
CA GLU A 135 1.48 15.30 24.84
C GLU A 135 2.84 15.02 24.17
N LEU A 136 2.85 14.29 23.05
CA LEU A 136 4.04 14.02 22.23
C LEU A 136 4.24 15.05 21.11
N LEU A 137 3.19 15.82 20.80
CA LEU A 137 3.16 16.82 19.72
C LEU A 137 3.40 18.26 20.23
N THR A 138 3.63 18.47 21.53
CA THR A 138 3.67 19.80 22.15
C THR A 138 4.95 20.62 21.95
N ASP A 139 5.93 20.17 21.14
CA ASP A 139 7.05 21.05 20.78
C ASP A 139 6.69 21.91 19.55
N ASP A 140 6.03 23.02 19.87
CA ASP A 140 5.16 23.82 19.00
C ASP A 140 5.92 24.92 18.21
N THR A 141 6.94 24.55 17.43
CA THR A 141 7.62 25.51 16.53
C THR A 141 7.66 25.15 15.04
N GLN A 142 7.37 23.91 14.63
CA GLN A 142 7.37 23.54 13.19
C GLN A 142 5.98 23.19 12.61
N SER A 143 5.00 22.79 13.44
CA SER A 143 3.68 22.34 12.96
C SER A 143 2.85 23.45 12.30
N LYS A 144 3.03 24.72 12.70
CA LYS A 144 2.27 25.85 12.12
C LYS A 144 2.69 26.22 10.69
N SER A 145 3.84 25.73 10.20
CA SER A 145 4.31 26.02 8.83
C SER A 145 3.80 25.04 7.76
N PHE A 146 3.23 23.90 8.16
CA PHE A 146 2.85 22.82 7.23
C PHE A 146 1.40 22.94 6.73
N VAL A 147 0.53 23.65 7.45
CA VAL A 147 -0.92 23.71 7.17
C VAL A 147 -1.25 24.65 5.98
N GLU A 148 -0.36 25.56 5.59
CA GLU A 148 -0.73 26.68 4.70
C GLU A 148 -0.34 26.57 3.21
N LYS A 149 0.01 25.38 2.70
CA LYS A 149 0.32 25.22 1.25
C LYS A 149 -0.34 24.03 0.55
N GLN A 150 -1.56 23.64 0.91
CA GLN A 150 -2.37 22.81 0.02
C GLN A 150 -3.06 23.65 -1.07
N GLY A 151 -2.26 24.14 -2.01
CA GLY A 151 -2.78 24.64 -3.28
C GLY A 151 -3.47 23.51 -4.05
N ARG A 152 -4.56 23.83 -4.74
CA ARG A 152 -5.37 22.93 -5.57
C ARG A 152 -4.48 22.02 -6.46
N ARG A 153 -4.43 20.71 -6.19
CA ARG A 153 -3.78 19.73 -7.07
C ARG A 153 -4.58 19.67 -8.38
N THR A 154 -3.93 19.92 -9.51
CA THR A 154 -4.56 19.84 -10.85
C THR A 154 -4.24 18.53 -11.56
N ARG A 155 -3.35 17.71 -10.99
CA ARG A 155 -2.89 16.42 -11.53
C ARG A 155 -2.67 15.41 -10.40
N HIS A 156 -2.81 14.12 -10.72
CA HIS A 156 -2.53 13.01 -9.81
C HIS A 156 -1.06 13.01 -9.36
N PRO A 157 -0.75 12.53 -8.13
CA PRO A 157 0.64 12.27 -7.72
C PRO A 157 1.32 11.32 -8.71
N LYS A 158 2.59 11.61 -9.01
CA LYS A 158 3.44 10.73 -9.81
C LYS A 158 3.94 9.54 -9.00
N TYR A 159 4.15 9.74 -7.70
CA TYR A 159 4.57 8.69 -6.77
C TYR A 159 3.68 8.73 -5.53
N THR A 160 3.07 7.60 -5.20
CA THR A 160 2.23 7.42 -4.03
C THR A 160 2.83 6.33 -3.18
N PHE A 161 3.01 6.58 -1.89
CA PHE A 161 3.60 5.64 -0.95
C PHE A 161 2.54 5.15 0.03
N LEU A 162 2.37 3.84 0.15
CA LEU A 162 1.57 3.20 1.19
C LEU A 162 2.53 2.51 2.17
N ILE A 163 2.53 2.98 3.42
CA ILE A 163 3.47 2.53 4.45
C ILE A 163 2.72 1.65 5.47
N GLY A 164 3.13 0.39 5.63
CA GLY A 164 2.55 -0.55 6.60
C GLY A 164 3.61 -1.20 7.48
N PHE A 165 3.81 -0.62 8.68
CA PHE A 165 4.60 -1.21 9.77
C PHE A 165 3.70 -1.35 11.01
N GLY A 166 4.18 -2.02 12.06
CA GLY A 166 3.45 -2.17 13.33
C GLY A 166 3.24 -3.61 13.78
N ALA A 167 3.19 -4.57 12.84
CA ALA A 167 2.95 -5.98 13.20
C ALA A 167 4.14 -6.56 13.99
N ASN A 168 5.35 -6.17 13.62
CA ASN A 168 6.60 -6.52 14.31
C ASN A 168 6.88 -5.61 15.49
N ASP A 169 6.59 -4.30 15.36
CA ASP A 169 6.75 -3.31 16.42
C ASP A 169 5.95 -3.68 17.68
N SER A 170 4.73 -4.21 17.49
CA SER A 170 3.81 -4.63 18.56
C SER A 170 4.12 -5.99 19.20
N CYS A 171 5.24 -6.63 18.88
CA CYS A 171 5.74 -7.78 19.64
C CYS A 171 5.87 -7.42 21.13
N LEU A 172 5.60 -8.36 22.02
CA LEU A 172 5.80 -8.18 23.46
C LEU A 172 7.32 -8.07 23.77
N PRO A 173 7.73 -7.13 24.62
CA PRO A 173 9.14 -6.86 24.92
C PRO A 173 9.85 -8.01 25.66
N ASP A 174 9.09 -8.86 26.35
CA ASP A 174 9.52 -10.06 27.06
C ASP A 174 9.20 -11.36 26.29
N GLY A 175 8.60 -11.24 25.11
CA GLY A 175 8.23 -12.37 24.26
C GLY A 175 9.39 -12.95 23.44
N PRO A 176 9.19 -14.11 22.78
CA PRO A 176 10.20 -14.77 21.95
C PRO A 176 10.69 -13.94 20.76
N HIS A 177 9.87 -12.99 20.30
CA HIS A 177 10.17 -12.08 19.18
C HIS A 177 10.45 -10.65 19.66
N SER A 178 10.89 -10.47 20.90
CA SER A 178 11.18 -9.16 21.51
C SER A 178 12.19 -8.31 20.73
N ARG A 179 13.09 -8.92 19.94
CA ARG A 179 14.01 -8.18 19.04
C ARG A 179 13.25 -7.29 18.03
N ASN A 180 12.04 -7.68 17.66
CA ASN A 180 11.20 -6.94 16.73
C ASN A 180 10.47 -5.77 17.40
N HIS A 181 10.34 -5.78 18.74
CA HIS A 181 9.63 -4.76 19.50
C HIS A 181 10.20 -3.35 19.27
N VAL A 182 9.30 -2.40 19.11
CA VAL A 182 9.60 -0.96 19.05
C VAL A 182 8.62 -0.27 19.98
N HIS A 183 9.10 0.38 21.03
CA HIS A 183 8.24 1.06 21.97
C HIS A 183 7.29 2.05 21.25
N ILE A 184 6.02 2.13 21.67
CA ILE A 184 4.98 2.85 20.93
C ILE A 184 5.31 4.31 20.61
N LYS A 185 5.98 5.02 21.54
CA LYS A 185 6.49 6.39 21.34
C LYS A 185 7.54 6.46 20.21
N GLU A 186 8.40 5.47 20.14
CA GLU A 186 9.40 5.38 19.07
C GLU A 186 8.73 5.02 17.74
N TYR A 187 7.78 4.07 17.74
CA TYR A 187 6.99 3.71 16.56
C TYR A 187 6.31 4.94 15.94
N THR A 188 5.63 5.78 16.74
CA THR A 188 5.01 7.02 16.26
C THR A 188 6.04 7.98 15.65
N ASN A 189 7.21 8.13 16.28
CA ASN A 189 8.28 8.99 15.78
C ASN A 189 8.87 8.47 14.46
N ASN A 190 9.05 7.16 14.35
CA ASN A 190 9.53 6.52 13.14
C ASN A 190 8.56 6.74 11.97
N LEU A 191 7.25 6.57 12.19
CA LEU A 191 6.24 6.85 11.17
C LEU A 191 6.27 8.32 10.71
N MET A 192 6.29 9.28 11.66
CA MET A 192 6.39 10.70 11.32
C MET A 192 7.67 11.02 10.53
N ARG A 193 8.81 10.44 10.91
CA ARG A 193 10.09 10.59 10.21
C ARG A 193 10.02 10.04 8.78
N ILE A 194 9.46 8.84 8.60
CA ILE A 194 9.26 8.21 7.29
C ILE A 194 8.44 9.11 6.38
N ILE A 195 7.28 9.61 6.85
CA ILE A 195 6.39 10.47 6.08
C ILE A 195 7.10 11.77 5.68
N ARG A 196 7.73 12.45 6.64
CA ARG A 196 8.46 13.71 6.39
C ARG A 196 9.56 13.51 5.35
N MET A 197 10.35 12.43 5.47
CA MET A 197 11.43 12.15 4.53
C MET A 197 10.92 11.91 3.10
N ILE A 198 9.81 11.17 2.92
CA ILE A 198 9.19 11.00 1.61
C ILE A 198 8.69 12.33 1.03
N GLN A 199 8.07 13.17 1.87
CA GLN A 199 7.51 14.45 1.45
C GLN A 199 8.58 15.50 1.12
N THR A 200 9.79 15.39 1.67
CA THR A 200 10.87 16.38 1.44
C THR A 200 11.95 15.91 0.47
N TRP A 201 12.04 14.61 0.14
CA TRP A 201 13.14 14.05 -0.65
C TRP A 201 13.41 14.79 -1.97
N ASN A 202 12.37 15.03 -2.79
CA ASN A 202 12.48 15.70 -4.10
C ASN A 202 11.20 16.48 -4.50
N ALA A 203 10.31 16.82 -3.55
CA ALA A 203 8.89 16.97 -3.89
C ALA A 203 8.47 18.29 -4.59
N LYS A 204 7.94 18.13 -5.80
CA LYS A 204 6.50 18.35 -6.10
C LYS A 204 6.01 17.03 -6.72
N GLU A 205 4.82 16.52 -6.37
CA GLU A 205 4.15 15.32 -6.95
C GLU A 205 4.19 13.99 -6.17
N THR A 206 4.59 13.95 -4.88
CA THR A 206 4.40 12.75 -4.03
C THR A 206 3.07 12.76 -3.28
N ALA A 207 2.61 11.59 -2.83
CA ALA A 207 1.53 11.40 -1.87
C ALA A 207 1.89 10.24 -0.91
N VAL A 208 1.40 10.27 0.32
CA VAL A 208 1.69 9.25 1.34
C VAL A 208 0.39 8.85 2.02
N ALA A 209 0.23 7.57 2.33
CA ALA A 209 -0.82 7.01 3.18
C ALA A 209 -0.20 5.99 4.13
N LEU A 210 -0.82 5.80 5.30
CA LEU A 210 -0.45 4.74 6.23
C LEU A 210 -1.40 3.54 6.12
N MET A 211 -0.94 2.40 6.60
CA MET A 211 -1.73 1.21 6.84
C MET A 211 -1.44 0.75 8.26
N THR A 212 -2.48 0.58 9.09
CA THR A 212 -2.31 0.08 10.45
C THR A 212 -1.81 -1.37 10.43
N PRO A 213 -1.15 -1.85 11.51
CA PRO A 213 -0.92 -3.29 11.64
C PRO A 213 -2.25 -4.06 11.57
N PRO A 214 -2.27 -5.26 10.96
CA PRO A 214 -3.44 -6.12 11.03
C PRO A 214 -3.69 -6.56 12.48
N PRO A 215 -4.90 -7.04 12.80
CA PRO A 215 -5.10 -7.75 14.05
C PRO A 215 -4.30 -9.06 14.03
N CYS A 216 -3.98 -9.60 15.20
CA CYS A 216 -3.32 -10.90 15.34
C CYS A 216 -4.16 -11.87 16.16
N ASP A 217 -4.00 -13.17 15.97
CA ASP A 217 -4.59 -14.17 16.85
C ASP A 217 -3.71 -14.35 18.09
N THR A 218 -4.09 -13.71 19.20
CA THR A 218 -3.37 -13.79 20.48
C THR A 218 -3.08 -15.22 20.92
N GLU A 219 -3.98 -16.18 20.68
CA GLU A 219 -3.79 -17.56 21.14
C GLU A 219 -2.69 -18.27 20.35
N LEU A 220 -2.64 -18.07 19.03
CA LEU A 220 -1.62 -18.65 18.15
C LEU A 220 -0.28 -17.90 18.23
N GLN A 221 -0.33 -16.60 18.51
CA GLN A 221 0.86 -15.74 18.57
C GLN A 221 1.46 -15.64 19.97
N SER A 222 0.79 -16.16 21.01
CA SER A 222 1.32 -16.19 22.38
C SER A 222 2.62 -17.02 22.46
N PRO A 223 3.63 -16.58 23.23
CA PRO A 223 3.68 -15.38 24.06
C PRO A 223 4.33 -14.17 23.36
N SER A 224 4.22 -14.07 22.04
CA SER A 224 4.89 -13.02 21.25
C SER A 224 4.06 -11.77 21.05
N ARG A 225 2.73 -11.86 20.99
CA ARG A 225 1.83 -10.73 20.68
C ARG A 225 0.50 -10.85 21.42
N ASP A 226 -0.14 -9.71 21.65
CA ASP A 226 -1.50 -9.59 22.17
C ASP A 226 -2.28 -8.58 21.34
N ASN A 227 -3.36 -9.03 20.70
CA ASN A 227 -4.17 -8.22 19.81
C ASN A 227 -4.84 -7.03 20.50
N GLU A 228 -5.55 -7.29 21.60
CA GLU A 228 -6.47 -6.33 22.22
C GLU A 228 -5.73 -5.35 23.12
N ASN A 229 -4.69 -5.84 23.81
CA ASN A 229 -3.97 -5.05 24.80
C ASN A 229 -2.74 -4.35 24.21
N VAL A 230 -2.17 -4.84 23.11
CA VAL A 230 -0.94 -4.29 22.53
C VAL A 230 -1.13 -3.88 21.07
N THR A 231 -1.43 -4.79 20.15
CA THR A 231 -1.51 -4.47 18.70
C THR A 231 -2.56 -3.38 18.41
N ARG A 232 -3.70 -3.39 19.10
CA ARG A 232 -4.71 -2.32 19.03
C ARG A 232 -4.12 -0.93 19.30
N LEU A 233 -3.25 -0.80 20.30
CA LEU A 233 -2.63 0.49 20.65
C LEU A 233 -1.73 1.00 19.50
N TYR A 234 -1.01 0.11 18.81
CA TYR A 234 -0.19 0.48 17.63
C TYR A 234 -1.06 0.87 16.43
N ALA A 235 -2.21 0.20 16.24
CA ALA A 235 -3.18 0.58 15.21
C ALA A 235 -3.77 1.97 15.48
N GLU A 236 -4.20 2.23 16.72
CA GLU A 236 -4.69 3.54 17.15
C GLU A 236 -3.62 4.62 16.99
N ALA A 237 -2.40 4.38 17.44
CA ALA A 237 -1.28 5.32 17.29
C ALA A 237 -0.98 5.62 15.81
N CYS A 238 -1.03 4.62 14.92
CA CYS A 238 -0.87 4.80 13.49
C CYS A 238 -1.95 5.71 12.88
N ILE A 239 -3.22 5.52 13.27
CA ILE A 239 -4.34 6.37 12.83
C ILE A 239 -4.15 7.80 13.33
N GLN A 240 -3.75 7.97 14.60
CA GLN A 240 -3.51 9.29 15.17
C GLN A 240 -2.35 10.02 14.47
N VAL A 241 -1.26 9.32 14.12
CA VAL A 241 -0.17 9.89 13.30
C VAL A 241 -0.67 10.31 11.92
N ALA A 242 -1.47 9.47 11.23
CA ALA A 242 -2.04 9.82 9.93
C ALA A 242 -2.89 11.09 10.00
N SER A 243 -3.74 11.20 11.03
CA SER A 243 -4.54 12.39 11.30
C SER A 243 -3.67 13.62 11.55
N ALA A 244 -2.65 13.52 12.41
CA ALA A 244 -1.75 14.62 12.74
C ALA A 244 -0.94 15.11 11.51
N MET A 245 -0.58 14.18 10.62
CA MET A 245 0.14 14.47 9.38
C MET A 245 -0.78 14.81 8.20
N SER A 246 -2.11 14.82 8.41
CA SER A 246 -3.14 15.07 7.38
C SER A 246 -2.99 14.18 6.14
N ILE A 247 -2.78 12.88 6.36
CA ILE A 247 -2.66 11.87 5.30
C ILE A 247 -3.72 10.75 5.46
N PRO A 248 -4.09 10.06 4.37
CA PRO A 248 -4.97 8.90 4.44
C PRO A 248 -4.41 7.75 5.29
N VAL A 249 -5.31 6.92 5.82
CA VAL A 249 -4.96 5.68 6.52
C VAL A 249 -5.91 4.55 6.13
N VAL A 250 -5.33 3.37 5.90
CA VAL A 250 -6.03 2.09 5.79
C VAL A 250 -6.11 1.50 7.19
N ASP A 251 -7.30 1.49 7.79
CA ASP A 251 -7.53 0.86 9.10
C ASP A 251 -7.74 -0.65 8.94
N LEU A 252 -6.62 -1.36 8.82
CA LEU A 252 -6.59 -2.81 8.66
C LEU A 252 -7.03 -3.53 9.94
N TRP A 253 -6.65 -3.02 11.11
CA TRP A 253 -7.02 -3.58 12.42
C TRP A 253 -8.54 -3.70 12.59
N ASN A 254 -9.30 -2.62 12.43
CA ASN A 254 -10.76 -2.68 12.49
C ASN A 254 -11.35 -3.34 11.23
N GLY A 255 -10.79 -3.04 10.06
CA GLY A 255 -11.32 -3.49 8.78
C GLY A 255 -11.35 -5.02 8.64
N MET A 256 -10.47 -5.74 9.32
CA MET A 256 -10.47 -7.21 9.35
C MET A 256 -11.36 -7.80 10.46
N GLN A 257 -11.65 -7.06 11.53
CA GLN A 257 -12.39 -7.61 12.67
C GLN A 257 -13.88 -7.28 12.66
N LEU A 258 -14.24 -6.13 12.08
CA LEU A 258 -15.62 -5.67 12.05
C LEU A 258 -16.38 -6.22 10.84
N PRO A 259 -17.68 -6.55 11.01
CA PRO A 259 -18.55 -6.96 9.91
C PRO A 259 -18.58 -5.92 8.79
N ILE A 260 -18.61 -6.39 7.54
CA ILE A 260 -18.85 -5.53 6.39
C ILE A 260 -20.29 -5.01 6.50
N ALA A 261 -20.47 -3.69 6.61
CA ALA A 261 -21.79 -3.09 6.51
C ALA A 261 -22.34 -3.40 5.10
N LYS A 262 -23.41 -4.19 5.02
CA LYS A 262 -24.15 -4.33 3.75
C LYS A 262 -24.78 -2.97 3.42
N ASN A 263 -24.66 -2.54 2.17
CA ASN A 263 -25.45 -1.42 1.67
C ASN A 263 -26.95 -1.73 1.92
N LYS A 264 -27.67 -0.74 2.44
CA LYS A 264 -29.12 -0.80 2.66
C LYS A 264 -29.85 -0.76 1.32
N ASP A 265 -29.79 -1.83 0.54
CA ASP A 265 -30.78 -2.07 -0.50
C ASP A 265 -31.97 -2.73 0.21
N GLY A 266 -33.04 -1.94 0.33
CA GLY A 266 -34.09 -2.06 1.36
C GLY A 266 -34.68 -3.45 1.59
N GLN A 267 -34.73 -3.83 2.87
CA GLN A 267 -35.88 -4.49 3.48
C GLN A 267 -35.84 -4.22 4.99
N ASP A 268 -36.80 -3.44 5.46
CA ASP A 268 -37.07 -3.23 6.87
C ASP A 268 -37.53 -4.56 7.49
N GLY A 269 -36.70 -5.13 8.34
CA GLY A 269 -36.98 -6.34 9.08
C GLY A 269 -35.98 -6.51 10.21
N ASP A 270 -36.37 -6.06 11.40
CA ASP A 270 -35.75 -6.36 12.70
C ASP A 270 -34.20 -6.30 12.75
N SER A 271 -33.69 -5.09 12.96
CA SER A 271 -32.26 -4.77 13.13
C SER A 271 -31.60 -5.41 14.37
N SER A 272 -32.31 -6.21 15.17
CA SER A 272 -31.74 -6.89 16.34
C SER A 272 -31.18 -8.28 16.05
N HIS A 273 -31.40 -8.83 14.85
CA HIS A 273 -30.88 -10.15 14.43
C HIS A 273 -29.93 -10.14 13.22
N LEU A 274 -29.64 -8.96 12.65
CA LEU A 274 -28.71 -8.78 11.51
C LEU A 274 -27.22 -8.94 11.86
N TYR A 275 -26.89 -9.06 13.15
CA TYR A 275 -25.56 -9.35 13.66
C TYR A 275 -25.55 -10.64 14.49
N LYS A 276 -25.99 -11.76 13.91
CA LYS A 276 -25.62 -13.08 14.46
C LYS A 276 -24.17 -13.39 14.08
N SER A 277 -23.27 -13.07 15.00
CA SER A 277 -22.05 -13.81 15.37
C SER A 277 -21.84 -15.08 14.52
N ARG A 278 -20.82 -15.22 13.70
CA ARG A 278 -19.40 -15.22 14.05
C ARG A 278 -18.59 -14.95 12.77
N GLN A 279 -18.13 -13.72 12.56
CA GLN A 279 -17.04 -13.54 11.61
C GLN A 279 -15.80 -14.16 12.28
N HIS A 280 -15.32 -15.29 11.77
CA HIS A 280 -14.15 -15.96 12.31
C HIS A 280 -12.89 -15.34 11.70
N TRP A 281 -12.77 -14.01 11.78
CA TRP A 281 -11.71 -13.26 11.10
C TRP A 281 -10.31 -13.83 11.37
N LYS A 282 -10.09 -14.38 12.58
CA LYS A 282 -8.86 -15.10 12.94
C LYS A 282 -8.54 -16.21 11.94
N GLY A 283 -9.44 -17.16 11.74
CA GLY A 283 -9.23 -18.29 10.82
C GLY A 283 -9.50 -17.97 9.36
N ASP A 284 -10.44 -17.05 9.09
CA ASP A 284 -10.76 -16.66 7.72
C ASP A 284 -9.62 -15.88 7.10
N TYR A 285 -9.01 -14.96 7.85
CA TYR A 285 -8.05 -14.00 7.31
C TYR A 285 -6.60 -14.24 7.70
N LEU A 286 -6.31 -14.99 8.77
CA LEU A 286 -4.95 -15.24 9.23
C LEU A 286 -4.57 -16.71 9.09
N SER A 287 -3.45 -16.99 8.41
CA SER A 287 -2.98 -18.36 8.15
C SER A 287 -2.25 -18.97 9.36
N ASP A 288 -1.51 -18.15 10.10
CA ASP A 288 -0.71 -18.56 11.27
C ASP A 288 -1.01 -17.69 12.49
N GLY A 289 -2.13 -16.97 12.46
CA GLY A 289 -2.47 -15.96 13.47
C GLY A 289 -1.83 -14.60 13.24
N LEU A 290 -1.12 -14.36 12.12
CA LEU A 290 -0.63 -13.03 11.73
C LEU A 290 -0.65 -12.80 10.21
N HIS A 291 -0.06 -13.71 9.43
CA HIS A 291 0.05 -13.58 7.99
C HIS A 291 -1.28 -13.87 7.32
N LEU A 292 -1.50 -13.27 6.16
CA LEU A 292 -2.81 -13.27 5.52
C LEU A 292 -3.06 -14.56 4.74
N THR A 293 -4.24 -15.16 4.91
CA THR A 293 -4.80 -16.14 3.98
C THR A 293 -5.12 -15.47 2.63
N ALA A 294 -5.60 -16.25 1.65
CA ALA A 294 -6.16 -15.69 0.42
C ALA A 294 -7.34 -14.72 0.70
N MET A 295 -8.19 -15.05 1.67
CA MET A 295 -9.32 -14.18 2.03
C MET A 295 -8.86 -12.94 2.80
N GLY A 296 -7.84 -13.07 3.67
CA GLY A 296 -7.22 -11.91 4.33
C GLY A 296 -6.58 -10.94 3.33
N ASN A 297 -5.90 -11.47 2.31
CA ASN A 297 -5.36 -10.67 1.21
C ASN A 297 -6.47 -9.95 0.44
N TYR A 298 -7.57 -10.64 0.11
CA TYR A 298 -8.70 -10.02 -0.56
C TYR A 298 -9.32 -8.89 0.30
N ARG A 299 -9.46 -9.13 1.60
CA ARG A 299 -9.99 -8.12 2.53
C ARG A 299 -9.10 -6.88 2.61
N LEU A 300 -7.79 -7.07 2.72
CA LEU A 300 -6.83 -5.96 2.68
C LEU A 300 -6.91 -5.19 1.35
N TYR A 301 -6.99 -5.91 0.23
CA TYR A 301 -7.17 -5.28 -1.09
C TYR A 301 -8.41 -4.38 -1.15
N GLU A 302 -9.57 -4.82 -0.62
CA GLU A 302 -10.78 -3.99 -0.56
C GLU A 302 -10.57 -2.69 0.23
N LEU A 303 -9.95 -2.79 1.42
CA LEU A 303 -9.69 -1.64 2.28
C LEU A 303 -8.71 -0.65 1.65
N VAL A 304 -7.70 -1.15 0.93
CA VAL A 304 -6.74 -0.31 0.20
C VAL A 304 -7.43 0.38 -0.98
N ILE A 305 -8.26 -0.33 -1.75
CA ILE A 305 -9.00 0.26 -2.87
C ILE A 305 -9.93 1.37 -2.40
N ASP A 306 -10.62 1.19 -1.27
CA ASP A 306 -11.47 2.22 -0.70
C ASP A 306 -10.69 3.53 -0.42
N VAL A 307 -9.49 3.45 0.16
CA VAL A 307 -8.61 4.62 0.37
C VAL A 307 -8.10 5.20 -0.96
N LEU A 308 -7.76 4.35 -1.93
CA LEU A 308 -7.28 4.80 -3.25
C LEU A 308 -8.37 5.50 -4.07
N ASP A 309 -9.60 4.99 -4.05
CA ASP A 309 -10.73 5.53 -4.81
C ASP A 309 -11.30 6.81 -4.17
N ARG A 310 -11.30 6.93 -2.84
CA ARG A 310 -11.78 8.11 -2.12
C ARG A 310 -11.08 9.39 -2.58
N SER A 311 -11.81 10.50 -2.51
CA SER A 311 -11.34 11.82 -2.93
C SER A 311 -10.09 12.26 -2.14
N ASP A 312 -9.18 13.00 -2.80
CA ASP A 312 -8.01 13.64 -2.17
C ASP A 312 -8.37 14.88 -1.33
N LYS A 313 -9.68 15.10 -1.14
CA LYS A 313 -10.26 16.13 -0.27
C LYS A 313 -10.89 15.47 0.94
N VAL A 314 -10.71 16.08 2.10
CA VAL A 314 -11.34 15.64 3.34
C VAL A 314 -12.87 15.65 3.15
N GLU A 315 -13.49 14.49 3.32
CA GLU A 315 -14.93 14.30 3.30
C GLU A 315 -15.58 14.84 4.60
N ALA A 316 -16.91 15.02 4.60
CA ALA A 316 -17.64 15.54 5.76
C ALA A 316 -17.51 14.67 7.03
N ASN A 317 -17.17 13.39 6.88
CA ASN A 317 -16.91 12.43 7.95
C ASN A 317 -15.44 12.45 8.43
N GLY A 318 -14.60 13.36 7.92
CA GLY A 318 -13.17 13.46 8.24
C GLY A 318 -12.26 12.52 7.45
N ASN A 319 -12.82 11.67 6.59
CA ASN A 319 -12.05 10.71 5.80
C ASN A 319 -11.28 11.40 4.66
N LEU A 320 -10.05 10.97 4.45
CA LEU A 320 -9.17 11.43 3.37
C LEU A 320 -8.75 10.24 2.51
N GLY A 321 -8.85 10.36 1.19
CA GLY A 321 -8.39 9.37 0.22
C GLY A 321 -7.24 9.89 -0.64
N LEU A 322 -6.93 9.16 -1.72
CA LEU A 322 -5.82 9.49 -2.64
C LEU A 322 -6.29 9.95 -4.03
N GLY A 323 -7.56 9.79 -4.38
CA GLY A 323 -8.12 10.21 -5.67
C GLY A 323 -7.52 9.45 -6.86
N LEU A 324 -7.10 8.20 -6.65
CA LEU A 324 -6.43 7.33 -7.61
C LEU A 324 -7.36 6.27 -8.19
N SER A 325 -8.61 6.64 -8.43
CA SER A 325 -9.54 5.70 -9.03
C SER A 325 -9.15 5.31 -10.45
N VAL A 326 -9.31 4.04 -10.79
CA VAL A 326 -9.13 3.54 -12.16
C VAL A 326 -9.95 4.33 -13.19
N ALA A 327 -11.10 4.88 -12.76
CA ALA A 327 -12.05 5.55 -13.62
C ALA A 327 -11.50 6.92 -14.05
N THR A 328 -10.60 7.49 -13.25
CA THR A 328 -10.00 8.81 -13.47
C THR A 328 -8.57 8.74 -14.01
N LEU A 329 -7.82 7.67 -13.71
CA LEU A 329 -6.47 7.49 -14.23
C LEU A 329 -6.45 7.14 -15.73
N ALA A 330 -5.73 7.89 -16.55
CA ALA A 330 -5.58 7.62 -17.99
C ALA A 330 -4.87 6.29 -18.27
N ARG A 331 -5.21 5.65 -19.40
CA ARG A 331 -4.44 4.50 -19.91
C ARG A 331 -3.18 5.02 -20.62
N THR A 332 -2.05 4.37 -20.41
CA THR A 332 -0.74 4.80 -20.97
C THR A 332 -0.66 4.72 -22.49
N TYR A 333 -1.47 3.87 -23.13
CA TYR A 333 -1.45 3.67 -24.58
C TYR A 333 -2.88 3.50 -25.08
N PRO A 334 -3.15 3.86 -26.36
CA PRO A 334 -4.44 3.67 -26.99
C PRO A 334 -4.91 2.22 -26.92
N ASP A 335 -6.21 2.04 -27.07
CA ASP A 335 -6.76 0.72 -27.34
C ASP A 335 -6.28 0.22 -28.71
N HIS A 336 -6.13 -1.10 -28.87
CA HIS A 336 -5.61 -1.67 -30.11
C HIS A 336 -6.53 -1.35 -31.31
N SER A 337 -7.83 -1.12 -31.08
CA SER A 337 -8.78 -0.71 -32.12
C SER A 337 -8.51 0.69 -32.70
N MET A 338 -7.73 1.51 -32.00
CA MET A 338 -7.33 2.86 -32.44
C MET A 338 -5.98 2.87 -33.18
N ILE A 339 -5.31 1.72 -33.26
CA ILE A 339 -4.01 1.58 -33.93
C ILE A 339 -4.25 1.36 -35.42
N ASP A 340 -3.68 2.23 -36.26
CA ASP A 340 -3.68 2.01 -37.71
C ASP A 340 -2.86 0.73 -38.01
N ALA A 341 -3.53 -0.30 -38.50
CA ALA A 341 -2.90 -1.60 -38.77
C ALA A 341 -1.82 -1.56 -39.86
N THR A 342 -1.88 -0.55 -40.74
CA THR A 342 -0.95 -0.37 -41.86
C THR A 342 0.17 0.61 -41.55
N HIS A 343 -0.10 1.59 -40.68
CA HIS A 343 0.84 2.63 -40.28
C HIS A 343 0.78 2.89 -38.76
N PRO A 344 1.07 1.89 -37.91
CA PRO A 344 0.88 1.96 -36.45
C PRO A 344 1.60 3.14 -35.80
N GLN A 345 2.74 3.56 -36.34
CA GLN A 345 3.52 4.72 -35.89
C GLN A 345 2.69 6.02 -35.87
N LYS A 346 1.80 6.23 -36.85
CA LYS A 346 0.96 7.44 -36.90
C LYS A 346 0.04 7.56 -35.69
N THR A 347 -0.39 6.44 -35.12
CA THR A 347 -1.20 6.42 -33.90
C THR A 347 -0.39 6.89 -32.67
N PHE A 348 0.92 6.67 -32.66
CA PHE A 348 1.81 7.04 -31.55
C PHE A 348 2.54 8.39 -31.76
N ASP A 349 2.57 8.93 -32.99
CA ASP A 349 3.25 10.20 -33.31
C ASP A 349 2.41 11.44 -33.00
N ASN A 350 1.07 11.33 -33.06
CA ASN A 350 0.18 12.40 -32.62
C ASN A 350 0.23 12.43 -31.10
N GLY A 351 0.92 13.41 -30.51
CA GLY A 351 1.15 13.63 -29.07
C GLY A 351 -0.10 13.85 -28.20
N SER A 352 -1.11 13.00 -28.39
CA SER A 352 -2.37 12.86 -27.67
C SER A 352 -2.32 11.71 -26.65
N LEU A 353 -1.12 11.22 -26.32
CA LEU A 353 -0.86 10.26 -25.24
C LEU A 353 -0.78 10.97 -23.88
#